data_AF-A0A244CKZ2-F1
#
_entry.id   AF-A0A244CKZ2-F1
#
_cell.length_a   1.000
_cell.length_b   1.000
_cell.length_c   1.000
_cell.angle_alpha   90.00
_cell.angle_beta   90.00
_cell.angle_gamma   90.00
#
_symmetry.space_group_name_H-M   'P 1'
#
loop_
_entity.id
_entity.type
_entity.pdbx_description
1 polymer ?
#
loop_
_entity_poly.entity_id
_entity_poly.type
_entity_poly.pdbx_seq_one_letter_code
_entity_poly.pdbx_strand_id
1 'polypeptide(L)'
;MQSTNQFSAGLDIFIAPSKAFAGLKEGKGWFLLPLVFVCGLIAASMYAYYSNVDTNFLIEQQVAQAGADLTTGEQKMMRNQMASTVDSQYLFAMIGGVIGLLIMNAIIAGYYTFVAKQDMTTDYKYGDWYSFSLWTLMPAGISAIGLIALVATAQTDQLPLTMMSYASLNQLVFGLEAGQPFATLLESLNIFSFWSIALAAIGLKTWTNFSMNKAIVFAALPTVVIYVIWAIIAAL
;
A
#
# COMPACT_ATOMS: atom_id res chain seq x y z
N MET A 1 11.69 25.15 -10.32
CA MET A 1 10.78 25.63 -9.26
C MET A 1 10.65 24.52 -8.21
N GLN A 2 10.61 24.86 -6.92
CA GLN A 2 10.46 23.89 -5.81
C GLN A 2 9.29 24.28 -4.91
N SER A 3 8.68 23.31 -4.23
CA SER A 3 7.64 23.57 -3.22
C SER A 3 8.22 24.41 -2.07
N THR A 4 7.42 25.32 -1.52
CA THR A 4 7.88 26.31 -0.52
C THR A 4 7.64 25.87 0.92
N ASN A 5 6.67 24.98 1.15
CA ASN A 5 6.36 24.38 2.45
C ASN A 5 5.73 22.98 2.29
N GLN A 6 5.59 22.24 3.40
CA GLN A 6 5.05 20.89 3.40
C GLN A 6 3.65 20.77 2.80
N PHE A 7 2.75 21.75 3.02
CA PHE A 7 1.39 21.70 2.47
C PHE A 7 1.39 21.89 0.95
N SER A 8 2.21 22.81 0.45
CA SER A 8 2.41 22.97 -1.00
C SER A 8 3.01 21.72 -1.63
N ALA A 9 3.95 21.05 -0.95
CA ALA A 9 4.49 19.76 -1.39
C ALA A 9 3.41 18.66 -1.38
N GLY A 10 2.50 18.70 -0.40
CA GLY A 10 1.32 17.82 -0.30
C GLY A 10 0.38 17.90 -1.50
N LEU A 11 0.23 19.08 -2.10
CA LEU A 11 -0.53 19.25 -3.35
C LEU A 11 0.35 18.94 -4.57
N ASP A 12 1.56 19.51 -4.60
CA ASP A 12 2.51 19.37 -5.70
C ASP A 12 2.87 17.90 -5.96
N ILE A 13 2.85 17.01 -4.96
CA ILE A 13 3.15 15.58 -5.17
C ILE A 13 2.18 14.92 -6.17
N PHE A 14 0.95 15.42 -6.27
CA PHE A 14 -0.07 14.88 -7.18
C PHE A 14 -0.09 15.59 -8.54
N ILE A 15 0.19 16.90 -8.57
CA ILE A 15 0.04 17.73 -9.79
C ILE A 15 1.37 18.10 -10.47
N ALA A 16 2.45 18.20 -9.69
CA ALA A 16 3.77 18.63 -10.13
C ALA A 16 4.88 17.91 -9.32
N PRO A 17 4.96 16.56 -9.38
CA PRO A 17 5.76 15.76 -8.46
C PRO A 17 7.25 16.14 -8.44
N SER A 18 7.84 16.52 -9.58
CA SER A 18 9.24 16.99 -9.62
C SER A 18 9.47 18.24 -8.76
N LYS A 19 8.50 19.16 -8.69
CA LYS A 19 8.55 20.36 -7.85
C LYS A 19 8.45 20.00 -6.37
N ALA A 20 7.60 19.04 -6.02
CA ALA A 20 7.53 18.47 -4.68
C ALA A 20 8.87 17.88 -4.26
N PHE A 21 9.40 16.90 -5.03
CA PHE A 21 10.67 16.25 -4.72
C PHE A 21 11.86 17.21 -4.68
N ALA A 22 11.87 18.29 -5.48
CA ALA A 22 12.88 19.33 -5.37
C ALA A 22 12.83 20.03 -4.00
N GLY A 23 11.63 20.38 -3.52
CA GLY A 23 11.46 21.01 -2.20
C GLY A 23 11.80 20.07 -1.03
N LEU A 24 11.54 18.77 -1.18
CA LEU A 24 11.83 17.77 -0.15
C LEU A 24 13.32 17.66 0.21
N LYS A 25 14.24 18.06 -0.68
CA LYS A 25 15.68 18.05 -0.41
C LYS A 25 16.08 18.91 0.78
N GLU A 26 15.37 20.02 0.99
CA GLU A 26 15.62 20.98 2.08
C GLU A 26 14.55 20.93 3.17
N GLY A 27 13.43 20.24 2.91
CA GLY A 27 12.24 20.16 3.75
C GLY A 27 12.41 19.30 5.01
N LYS A 28 13.21 19.77 5.97
CA LYS A 28 13.37 19.10 7.27
C LYS A 28 12.03 18.93 7.98
N GLY A 29 11.73 17.72 8.44
CA GLY A 29 10.49 17.41 9.16
C GLY A 29 9.24 17.24 8.28
N TRP A 30 9.32 17.53 6.97
CA TRP A 30 8.14 17.44 6.09
C TRP A 30 7.64 15.99 5.92
N PHE A 31 8.43 14.99 6.28
CA PHE A 31 8.02 13.58 6.34
C PHE A 31 6.81 13.33 7.27
N LEU A 32 6.57 14.20 8.25
CA LEU A 32 5.43 14.08 9.16
C LEU A 32 4.10 14.21 8.41
N LEU A 33 4.05 15.00 7.32
CA LEU A 33 2.84 15.16 6.54
C LEU A 33 2.38 13.85 5.88
N PRO A 34 3.16 13.19 5.01
CA PRO A 34 2.75 11.91 4.43
C PRO A 34 2.60 10.83 5.49
N LEU A 35 3.41 10.86 6.57
CA LEU A 35 3.30 9.89 7.65
C LEU A 35 1.92 9.95 8.33
N VAL A 36 1.51 11.12 8.82
CA VAL A 36 0.21 11.29 9.51
C VAL A 36 -0.94 11.10 8.54
N PHE A 37 -0.83 11.65 7.32
CA PHE A 37 -1.87 11.54 6.30
C PHE A 37 -2.12 10.10 5.88
N VAL A 38 -1.08 9.37 5.46
CA VAL A 38 -1.22 7.99 4.94
C VAL A 38 -1.59 7.03 6.06
N CYS A 39 -0.88 7.06 7.20
CA CYS A 39 -1.18 6.15 8.32
C CYS A 39 -2.56 6.44 8.92
N GLY A 40 -2.93 7.71 9.07
CA GLY A 40 -4.24 8.11 9.58
C GLY A 40 -5.38 7.64 8.67
N LEU A 41 -5.24 7.82 7.36
CA LEU A 41 -6.27 7.38 6.40
C LEU A 41 -6.36 5.86 6.29
N ILE A 42 -5.24 5.14 6.31
CA ILE A 42 -5.26 3.67 6.31
C ILE A 42 -5.96 3.16 7.56
N ALA A 43 -5.60 3.66 8.74
CA ALA A 43 -6.25 3.27 9.99
C ALA A 43 -7.75 3.63 9.98
N ALA A 44 -8.11 4.82 9.52
CA ALA A 44 -9.51 5.24 9.38
C ALA A 44 -10.29 4.34 8.41
N SER A 45 -9.67 3.92 7.30
CA SER A 45 -10.32 3.03 6.32
C SER A 45 -10.54 1.61 6.85
N MET A 46 -9.58 1.07 7.62
CA MET A 46 -9.75 -0.23 8.29
C MET A 46 -10.83 -0.14 9.35
N TYR A 47 -10.83 0.94 10.15
CA TYR A 47 -11.88 1.16 11.13
C TYR A 47 -13.27 1.25 10.45
N ALA A 48 -13.40 2.04 9.38
CA ALA A 48 -14.65 2.15 8.64
C ALA A 48 -15.14 0.78 8.15
N TYR A 49 -14.28 -0.01 7.50
CA TYR A 49 -14.67 -1.33 7.02
C TYR A 49 -15.11 -2.26 8.16
N TYR A 50 -14.26 -2.48 9.17
CA TYR A 50 -14.53 -3.46 10.21
C TYR A 50 -15.62 -3.04 11.22
N SER A 51 -15.91 -1.75 11.36
CA SER A 51 -17.02 -1.28 12.21
C SER A 51 -18.39 -1.32 11.52
N ASN A 52 -18.41 -1.45 10.19
CA ASN A 52 -19.65 -1.47 9.40
C ASN A 52 -19.98 -2.85 8.79
N VAL A 53 -19.02 -3.77 8.71
CA VAL A 53 -19.26 -5.10 8.14
C VAL A 53 -20.02 -6.02 9.10
N ASP A 54 -20.94 -6.82 8.57
CA ASP A 54 -21.58 -7.90 9.32
C ASP A 54 -20.53 -8.96 9.70
N THR A 55 -20.38 -9.17 11.00
CA THR A 55 -19.39 -10.07 11.58
C THR A 55 -19.56 -11.52 11.11
N ASN A 56 -20.79 -12.01 10.96
CA ASN A 56 -21.01 -13.38 10.52
C ASN A 56 -20.61 -13.57 9.06
N PHE A 57 -21.01 -12.62 8.20
CA PHE A 57 -20.62 -12.58 6.80
C PHE A 57 -19.10 -12.47 6.64
N LEU A 58 -18.44 -11.65 7.47
CA LEU A 58 -17.00 -11.53 7.49
C LEU A 58 -16.30 -12.86 7.84
N ILE A 59 -16.78 -13.57 8.87
CA ILE A 59 -16.25 -14.88 9.26
C ILE A 59 -16.44 -15.90 8.14
N GLU A 60 -17.61 -15.97 7.53
CA GLU A 60 -17.87 -16.89 6.43
C GLU A 60 -16.96 -16.62 5.22
N GLN A 61 -16.73 -15.35 4.90
CA GLN A 61 -15.77 -14.99 3.85
C GLN A 61 -14.33 -15.39 4.19
N GLN A 62 -13.89 -15.20 5.43
CA GLN A 62 -12.54 -15.61 5.85
C GLN A 62 -12.37 -17.13 5.82
N VAL A 63 -13.39 -17.88 6.23
CA VAL A 63 -13.40 -19.35 6.15
C VAL A 63 -13.39 -19.80 4.68
N ALA A 64 -14.16 -19.14 3.81
CA ALA A 64 -14.17 -19.42 2.38
C ALA A 64 -12.79 -19.14 1.74
N GLN A 65 -12.09 -18.08 2.17
CA GLN A 65 -10.72 -17.78 1.72
C GLN A 65 -9.67 -18.79 2.22
N ALA A 66 -9.88 -19.40 3.39
CA ALA A 66 -8.94 -20.37 3.96
C ALA A 66 -8.89 -21.71 3.17
N GLY A 67 -9.81 -21.93 2.23
CA GLY A 67 -9.78 -23.01 1.26
C GLY A 67 -10.85 -24.09 1.47
N ALA A 68 -11.28 -24.70 0.36
CA ALA A 68 -12.32 -25.74 0.33
C ALA A 68 -11.87 -27.09 0.92
N ASP A 69 -10.55 -27.29 1.11
CA ASP A 69 -9.97 -28.56 1.56
C ASP A 69 -10.05 -28.78 3.08
N LEU A 70 -10.56 -27.80 3.83
CA LEU A 70 -10.77 -27.93 5.27
C LEU A 70 -11.94 -28.88 5.54
N THR A 71 -11.70 -29.88 6.40
CA THR A 71 -12.77 -30.75 6.91
C THR A 71 -13.82 -29.93 7.66
N THR A 72 -15.05 -30.46 7.77
CA THR A 72 -16.14 -29.79 8.51
C THR A 72 -15.75 -29.48 9.97
N GLY A 73 -14.91 -30.31 10.60
CA GLY A 73 -14.38 -30.08 11.94
C GLY A 73 -13.40 -28.91 12.01
N GLU A 74 -12.48 -28.80 11.05
CA GLU A 74 -11.51 -27.71 10.95
C GLU A 74 -12.18 -26.38 10.65
N GLN A 75 -13.15 -26.36 9.73
CA GLN A 75 -13.94 -25.16 9.45
C GLN A 75 -14.68 -24.66 10.70
N LYS A 76 -15.24 -25.57 11.50
CA LYS A 76 -15.92 -25.19 12.75
C LYS A 76 -14.95 -24.63 13.78
N MET A 77 -13.75 -25.23 13.91
CA MET A 77 -12.71 -24.71 14.80
C MET A 77 -12.25 -23.32 14.37
N MET A 78 -12.05 -23.11 13.06
CA MET A 78 -11.68 -21.82 12.50
C MET A 78 -12.74 -20.75 12.71
N ARG A 79 -14.02 -21.05 12.46
CA ARG A 79 -15.15 -20.17 12.77
C ARG A 79 -15.14 -19.74 14.24
N ASN A 80 -14.97 -20.68 15.16
CA ASN A 80 -14.95 -20.40 16.59
C ASN A 80 -13.75 -19.50 16.98
N GLN A 81 -12.58 -19.74 16.39
CA GLN A 81 -11.40 -18.91 16.62
C GLN A 81 -11.59 -17.48 16.09
N MET A 82 -12.10 -17.34 14.86
CA MET A 82 -12.38 -16.03 14.26
C MET A 82 -13.45 -15.29 15.06
N ALA A 83 -14.55 -15.95 15.44
CA ALA A 83 -15.60 -15.38 16.29
C ALA A 83 -15.06 -14.88 17.64
N SER A 84 -14.05 -15.54 18.21
CA SER A 84 -13.44 -15.10 19.48
C SER A 84 -12.57 -13.85 19.37
N THR A 85 -12.18 -13.45 18.16
CA THR A 85 -11.25 -12.33 17.90
C THR A 85 -11.84 -11.22 17.04
N VAL A 86 -13.02 -11.44 16.46
CA VAL A 86 -13.63 -10.54 15.48
C VAL A 86 -13.92 -9.14 16.03
N ASP A 87 -14.32 -9.05 17.30
CA ASP A 87 -14.54 -7.76 17.97
C ASP A 87 -13.25 -6.92 18.08
N SER A 88 -12.07 -7.55 18.07
CA SER A 88 -10.77 -6.87 18.11
C SER A 88 -10.11 -6.75 16.73
N GLN A 89 -10.73 -7.28 15.68
CA GLN A 89 -10.12 -7.37 14.36
C GLN A 89 -9.80 -6.00 13.76
N TYR A 90 -10.64 -4.99 14.03
CA TYR A 90 -10.37 -3.62 13.61
C TYR A 90 -9.08 -3.06 14.21
N LEU A 91 -8.79 -3.33 15.50
CA LEU A 91 -7.55 -2.88 16.15
C LEU A 91 -6.33 -3.56 15.53
N PHE A 92 -6.41 -4.88 15.30
CA PHE A 92 -5.34 -5.62 14.65
C PHE A 92 -5.08 -5.11 13.23
N ALA A 93 -6.13 -4.85 12.44
CA ALA A 93 -6.00 -4.33 11.08
C ALA A 93 -5.43 -2.91 11.06
N MET A 94 -5.90 -2.01 11.94
CA MET A 94 -5.40 -0.65 12.04
C MET A 94 -3.93 -0.60 12.45
N ILE A 95 -3.58 -1.25 13.56
CA ILE A 95 -2.24 -1.20 14.13
C ILE A 95 -1.27 -2.02 13.26
N GLY A 96 -1.68 -3.23 12.89
CA GLY A 96 -0.88 -4.12 12.04
C GLY A 96 -0.62 -3.51 10.67
N GLY A 97 -1.62 -2.89 10.05
CA GLY A 97 -1.48 -2.20 8.77
C GLY A 97 -0.49 -1.03 8.83
N VAL A 98 -0.58 -0.19 9.86
CA VAL A 98 0.33 0.95 10.06
C VAL A 98 1.76 0.46 10.35
N ILE A 99 1.93 -0.48 11.26
CA ILE A 99 3.26 -1.02 11.59
C ILE A 99 3.89 -1.70 10.36
N GLY A 100 3.13 -2.53 9.65
CA GLY A 100 3.57 -3.19 8.44
C GLY A 100 4.03 -2.20 7.38
N LEU A 101 3.25 -1.13 7.15
CA LEU A 101 3.62 -0.05 6.22
C LEU A 101 4.93 0.63 6.61
N LEU A 102 5.14 0.94 7.89
CA LEU A 102 6.36 1.63 8.35
C LEU A 102 7.60 0.74 8.27
N ILE A 103 7.46 -0.56 8.58
CA ILE A 103 8.53 -1.54 8.40
C ILE A 103 8.88 -1.67 6.92
N MET A 104 7.88 -1.80 6.04
CA MET A 104 8.11 -1.89 4.60
C MET A 104 8.75 -0.59 4.07
N ASN A 105 8.30 0.57 4.53
CA ASN A 105 8.91 1.85 4.18
C ASN A 105 10.39 1.91 4.60
N ALA A 106 10.73 1.40 5.79
CA ALA A 106 12.12 1.30 6.26
C ALA A 106 12.97 0.42 5.34
N ILE A 107 12.45 -0.74 4.92
CA ILE A 107 13.15 -1.64 4.00
C ILE A 107 13.39 -0.95 2.65
N ILE A 108 12.36 -0.29 2.10
CA ILE A 108 12.45 0.44 0.84
C ILE A 108 13.41 1.63 0.93
N ALA A 109 13.44 2.35 2.05
CA ALA A 109 14.42 3.40 2.29
C ALA A 109 15.86 2.88 2.30
N GLY A 110 16.07 1.69 2.89
CA GLY A 110 17.36 1.00 2.86
C GLY A 110 17.78 0.63 1.44
N TYR A 111 16.84 0.12 0.65
CA TYR A 111 17.03 -0.14 -0.77
C TYR A 111 17.39 1.14 -1.55
N TYR A 112 16.66 2.25 -1.36
CA TYR A 112 16.96 3.52 -2.04
C TYR A 112 18.32 4.08 -1.64
N THR A 113 18.68 3.96 -0.35
CA THR A 113 20.02 4.30 0.14
C THR A 113 21.10 3.50 -0.59
N PHE A 114 20.86 2.22 -0.85
CA PHE A 114 21.81 1.36 -1.56
C PHE A 114 21.94 1.73 -3.04
N VAL A 115 20.82 1.84 -3.78
CA VAL A 115 20.89 2.14 -5.22
C VAL A 115 21.42 3.55 -5.49
N ALA A 116 21.14 4.52 -4.60
CA ALA A 116 21.65 5.88 -4.71
C ALA A 116 23.18 5.97 -4.68
N LYS A 117 23.89 5.00 -4.08
CA LYS A 117 25.37 4.95 -4.09
C LYS A 117 25.98 4.85 -5.49
N GLN A 118 25.19 4.49 -6.51
CA GLN A 118 25.64 4.51 -7.89
C GLN A 118 25.79 5.94 -8.45
N ASP A 119 25.27 6.95 -7.75
CA ASP A 119 25.56 8.35 -7.99
C ASP A 119 26.51 8.86 -6.90
N MET A 120 27.79 8.97 -7.24
CA MET A 120 28.85 9.39 -6.31
C MET A 120 28.70 10.84 -5.82
N THR A 121 27.81 11.62 -6.43
CA THR A 121 27.57 13.01 -6.02
C THR A 121 26.50 13.15 -4.93
N THR A 122 25.74 12.08 -4.67
CA THR A 122 24.66 12.08 -3.69
C THR A 122 25.22 11.86 -2.28
N ASP A 123 24.86 12.75 -1.34
CA ASP A 123 25.25 12.68 0.08
C ASP A 123 24.06 12.44 1.04
N TYR A 124 22.87 12.16 0.48
CA TYR A 124 21.66 11.85 1.25
C TYR A 124 21.82 10.62 2.14
N LYS A 125 21.38 10.75 3.38
CA LYS A 125 21.43 9.70 4.41
C LYS A 125 20.17 8.84 4.36
N TYR A 126 20.20 7.72 5.09
CA TYR A 126 19.05 6.82 5.21
C TYR A 126 17.76 7.54 5.63
N GLY A 127 17.83 8.49 6.57
CA GLY A 127 16.66 9.26 7.01
C GLY A 127 16.03 10.11 5.90
N ASP A 128 16.84 10.61 4.95
CA ASP A 128 16.36 11.36 3.80
C ASP A 128 15.61 10.42 2.84
N TRP A 129 16.13 9.21 2.61
CA TRP A 129 15.47 8.17 1.81
C TRP A 129 14.22 7.60 2.47
N TYR A 130 14.16 7.59 3.80
CA TYR A 130 12.95 7.22 4.54
C TYR A 130 11.85 8.26 4.41
N SER A 131 12.20 9.54 4.50
CA SER A 131 11.28 10.65 4.19
C SER A 131 10.81 10.55 2.74
N PHE A 132 11.75 10.41 1.81
CA PHE A 132 11.48 10.25 0.38
C PHE A 132 10.45 9.14 0.11
N SER A 133 10.65 7.94 0.66
CA SER A 133 9.76 6.81 0.42
C SER A 133 8.37 7.05 1.00
N LEU A 134 8.22 7.71 2.15
CA LEU A 134 6.91 8.09 2.68
C LEU A 134 6.13 8.98 1.71
N TRP A 135 6.80 9.93 1.05
CA TRP A 135 6.16 10.79 0.05
C TRP A 135 5.70 10.01 -1.18
N THR A 136 6.37 8.92 -1.54
CA THR A 136 5.91 8.04 -2.63
C THR A 136 4.64 7.25 -2.27
N LEU A 137 4.29 7.16 -0.98
CA LEU A 137 3.07 6.48 -0.48
C LEU A 137 1.82 7.37 -0.49
N MET A 138 1.93 8.65 -0.84
CA MET A 138 0.78 9.57 -0.89
C MET A 138 -0.44 9.05 -1.70
N PRO A 139 -0.26 8.33 -2.84
CA PRO A 139 -1.37 7.68 -3.54
C PRO A 139 -2.17 6.67 -2.69
N ALA A 140 -1.53 6.00 -1.72
CA ALA A 140 -2.23 5.07 -0.83
C ALA A 140 -3.26 5.77 0.07
N GLY A 141 -3.02 7.04 0.45
CA GLY A 141 -4.02 7.85 1.15
C GLY A 141 -5.27 8.08 0.29
N ILE A 142 -5.12 8.30 -1.01
CA ILE A 142 -6.25 8.41 -1.95
C ILE A 142 -7.00 7.08 -2.05
N SER A 143 -6.28 5.95 -2.10
CA SER A 143 -6.88 4.62 -2.06
C SER A 143 -7.74 4.40 -0.82
N ALA A 144 -7.23 4.80 0.35
CA ALA A 144 -7.94 4.67 1.62
C ALA A 144 -9.19 5.56 1.70
N ILE A 145 -9.14 6.78 1.14
CA ILE A 145 -10.34 7.63 0.99
C ILE A 145 -11.39 6.93 0.12
N GLY A 146 -10.98 6.30 -0.98
CA GLY A 146 -11.91 5.54 -1.83
C GLY A 146 -12.57 4.37 -1.10
N LEU A 147 -11.83 3.63 -0.27
CA LEU A 147 -12.41 2.58 0.58
C LEU A 147 -13.43 3.16 1.58
N ILE A 148 -13.10 4.26 2.25
CA ILE A 148 -14.03 4.94 3.17
C ILE A 148 -15.31 5.36 2.43
N ALA A 149 -15.19 5.91 1.23
CA ALA A 149 -16.33 6.31 0.42
C ALA A 149 -17.20 5.11 0.00
N LEU A 150 -16.57 3.99 -0.37
CA LEU A 150 -17.28 2.75 -0.71
C LEU A 150 -18.07 2.22 0.50
N VAL A 151 -17.47 2.17 1.68
CA VAL A 151 -18.15 1.75 2.91
C VAL A 151 -19.30 2.70 3.25
N ALA A 152 -19.05 4.02 3.21
CA ALA A 152 -20.05 5.03 3.57
C ALA A 152 -21.25 5.08 2.62
N THR A 153 -21.10 4.58 1.38
CA THR A 153 -22.17 4.55 0.36
C THR A 153 -22.76 3.14 0.17
N ALA A 154 -22.27 2.15 0.90
CA ALA A 154 -22.81 0.80 0.85
C ALA A 154 -24.27 0.76 1.35
N GLN A 155 -25.11 0.00 0.66
CA GLN A 155 -26.53 -0.18 1.02
C GLN A 155 -26.76 -1.41 1.91
N THR A 156 -25.69 -2.14 2.24
CA THR A 156 -25.69 -3.36 3.05
C THR A 156 -24.47 -3.36 3.97
N ASP A 157 -24.60 -4.04 5.10
CA ASP A 157 -23.52 -4.39 6.02
C ASP A 157 -22.75 -5.65 5.58
N GLN A 158 -23.24 -6.41 4.59
CA GLN A 158 -22.51 -7.54 4.01
C GLN A 158 -21.40 -7.08 3.06
N LEU A 159 -20.37 -6.44 3.61
CA LEU A 159 -19.24 -5.89 2.88
C LEU A 159 -18.24 -7.00 2.49
N PRO A 160 -17.94 -7.18 1.19
CA PRO A 160 -17.01 -8.22 0.76
C PRO A 160 -15.56 -7.85 1.11
N LEU A 161 -14.73 -8.85 1.47
CA LEU A 161 -13.30 -8.68 1.77
C LEU A 161 -12.53 -8.05 0.60
N THR A 162 -12.96 -8.33 -0.63
CA THR A 162 -12.40 -7.75 -1.86
C THR A 162 -12.63 -6.25 -1.98
N MET A 163 -13.56 -5.67 -1.20
CA MET A 163 -13.73 -4.21 -1.13
C MET A 163 -12.47 -3.52 -0.62
N MET A 164 -11.69 -4.15 0.27
CA MET A 164 -10.42 -3.59 0.75
C MET A 164 -9.35 -3.49 -0.35
N SER A 165 -9.53 -4.22 -1.45
CA SER A 165 -8.66 -4.26 -2.62
C SER A 165 -9.42 -3.86 -3.89
N TYR A 166 -10.45 -3.01 -3.77
CA TYR A 166 -11.33 -2.58 -4.87
C TYR A 166 -10.60 -2.03 -6.11
N ALA A 167 -9.41 -1.46 -5.93
CA ALA A 167 -8.60 -0.88 -7.00
C ALA A 167 -7.46 -1.83 -7.46
N SER A 168 -7.57 -3.12 -7.14
CA SER A 168 -6.67 -4.15 -7.63
C SER A 168 -6.93 -4.47 -9.10
N LEU A 169 -5.92 -4.99 -9.80
CA LEU A 169 -6.08 -5.48 -11.15
C LEU A 169 -7.10 -6.62 -11.21
N ASN A 170 -7.18 -7.43 -10.15
CA ASN A 170 -8.20 -8.47 -10.08
C ASN A 170 -9.61 -7.87 -10.11
N GLN A 171 -9.92 -6.92 -9.23
CA GLN A 171 -11.26 -6.33 -9.15
C GLN A 171 -11.61 -5.47 -10.38
N LEU A 172 -10.63 -4.82 -10.99
CA LEU A 172 -10.86 -3.89 -12.11
C LEU A 172 -10.91 -4.57 -13.49
N VAL A 173 -10.20 -5.69 -13.67
CA VAL A 173 -9.95 -6.26 -15.00
C VAL A 173 -10.24 -7.75 -15.08
N PHE A 174 -9.75 -8.55 -14.12
CA PHE A 174 -9.72 -10.01 -14.29
C PHE A 174 -10.88 -10.77 -13.64
N GLY A 175 -11.37 -10.32 -12.49
CA GLY A 175 -12.48 -10.92 -11.77
C GLY A 175 -12.25 -12.37 -11.34
N LEU A 176 -11.00 -12.75 -11.02
CA LEU A 176 -10.69 -14.11 -10.57
C LEU A 176 -11.25 -14.34 -9.16
N GLU A 177 -11.83 -15.52 -8.96
CA GLU A 177 -12.35 -15.95 -7.67
C GLU A 177 -11.23 -16.43 -6.73
N ALA A 178 -11.51 -16.42 -5.43
CA ALA A 178 -10.59 -16.94 -4.43
C ALA A 178 -10.27 -18.42 -4.72
N GLY A 179 -8.99 -18.78 -4.60
CA GLY A 179 -8.49 -20.13 -4.90
C GLY A 179 -8.07 -20.37 -6.36
N GLN A 180 -8.40 -19.47 -7.29
CA GLN A 180 -7.89 -19.56 -8.66
C GLN A 180 -6.40 -19.16 -8.73
N PRO A 181 -5.61 -19.73 -9.65
CA PRO A 181 -4.24 -19.31 -9.90
C PRO A 181 -4.16 -17.80 -10.15
N PHE A 182 -3.13 -17.15 -9.61
CA PHE A 182 -2.90 -15.70 -9.70
C PHE A 182 -3.95 -14.80 -9.03
N ALA A 183 -5.07 -15.31 -8.50
CA ALA A 183 -6.10 -14.46 -7.88
C ALA A 183 -5.53 -13.58 -6.77
N THR A 184 -4.81 -14.17 -5.82
CA THR A 184 -4.17 -13.43 -4.70
C THR A 184 -3.08 -12.47 -5.16
N LEU A 185 -2.34 -12.82 -6.22
CA LEU A 185 -1.32 -11.97 -6.82
C LEU A 185 -1.97 -10.73 -7.44
N LEU A 186 -2.97 -10.92 -8.29
CA LEU A 186 -3.69 -9.84 -8.96
C LEU A 186 -4.48 -8.97 -7.98
N GLU A 187 -4.95 -9.55 -6.88
CA GLU A 187 -5.62 -8.83 -5.80
C GLU A 187 -4.67 -7.86 -5.07
N SER A 188 -3.39 -8.21 -4.98
CA SER A 188 -2.38 -7.35 -4.36
C SER A 188 -1.87 -6.23 -5.29
N LEU A 189 -2.01 -6.39 -6.61
CA LEU A 189 -1.56 -5.42 -7.60
C LEU A 189 -2.58 -4.29 -7.74
N ASN A 190 -2.34 -3.18 -7.06
CA ASN A 190 -3.26 -2.04 -7.07
C ASN A 190 -2.82 -0.92 -8.03
N ILE A 191 -3.76 -0.24 -8.69
CA ILE A 191 -3.49 0.92 -9.56
C ILE A 191 -2.67 2.02 -8.85
N PHE A 192 -2.91 2.25 -7.56
CA PHE A 192 -2.18 3.21 -6.74
C PHE A 192 -0.71 2.80 -6.52
N SER A 193 -0.38 1.51 -6.61
CA SER A 193 1.01 1.05 -6.51
C SER A 193 1.84 1.47 -7.73
N PHE A 194 1.26 1.43 -8.94
CA PHE A 194 1.90 1.96 -10.15
C PHE A 194 2.11 3.46 -10.06
N TRP A 195 1.18 4.19 -9.45
CA TRP A 195 1.36 5.62 -9.18
C TRP A 195 2.52 5.86 -8.20
N SER A 196 2.60 5.11 -7.11
CA SER A 196 3.73 5.18 -6.18
C SER A 196 5.08 4.89 -6.86
N ILE A 197 5.15 3.91 -7.77
CA ILE A 197 6.35 3.63 -8.57
C ILE A 197 6.70 4.82 -9.47
N ALA A 198 5.71 5.43 -10.13
CA ALA A 198 5.93 6.61 -10.96
C ALA A 198 6.48 7.79 -10.13
N LEU A 199 5.93 8.03 -8.94
CA LEU A 199 6.43 9.05 -8.01
C LEU A 199 7.87 8.75 -7.58
N ALA A 200 8.17 7.50 -7.23
CA ALA A 200 9.53 7.09 -6.88
C ALA A 200 10.51 7.30 -8.04
N ALA A 201 10.13 7.01 -9.29
CA ALA A 201 10.97 7.24 -10.46
C ALA A 201 11.26 8.74 -10.67
N ILE A 202 10.23 9.58 -10.57
CA ILE A 202 10.36 11.04 -10.68
C ILE A 202 11.24 11.58 -9.55
N GLY A 203 11.03 11.10 -8.34
CA GLY A 203 11.82 11.49 -7.17
C GLY A 203 13.28 11.08 -7.29
N LEU A 204 13.57 9.83 -7.67
CA LEU A 204 14.93 9.34 -7.90
C LEU A 204 15.64 10.16 -8.96
N LYS A 205 14.96 10.47 -10.07
CA LYS A 205 15.50 11.35 -11.12
C LYS A 205 15.78 12.77 -10.62
N THR A 206 15.03 13.23 -9.63
CA THR A 206 15.19 14.57 -9.05
C THR A 206 16.33 14.60 -8.03
N TRP A 207 16.51 13.53 -7.25
CA TRP A 207 17.49 13.44 -6.17
C TRP A 207 18.86 12.94 -6.62
N THR A 208 18.94 12.29 -7.77
CA THR A 208 20.19 11.72 -8.30
C THR A 208 20.45 12.18 -9.74
N ASN A 209 21.65 11.94 -10.24
CA ASN A 209 22.04 12.12 -11.64
C ASN A 209 21.59 10.98 -12.56
N PHE A 210 20.71 10.08 -12.11
CA PHE A 210 20.23 8.99 -12.97
C PHE A 210 19.49 9.53 -14.21
N SER A 211 19.54 8.78 -15.31
CA SER A 211 18.60 9.00 -16.42
C SER A 211 17.19 8.57 -15.99
N MET A 212 16.15 9.06 -16.68
CA MET A 212 14.77 8.68 -16.35
C MET A 212 14.57 7.17 -16.45
N ASN A 213 15.14 6.51 -17.47
CA ASN A 213 15.07 5.06 -17.63
C ASN A 213 15.69 4.32 -16.43
N LYS A 214 16.86 4.76 -15.97
CA LYS A 214 17.53 4.18 -14.79
C LYS A 214 16.69 4.38 -13.52
N ALA A 215 16.09 5.56 -13.36
CA ALA A 215 15.21 5.86 -12.24
C ALA A 215 13.93 5.00 -12.23
N ILE A 216 13.30 4.79 -13.40
CA ILE A 216 12.13 3.91 -13.56
C ILE A 216 12.49 2.48 -13.17
N VAL A 217 13.60 1.96 -13.69
CA VAL A 217 14.05 0.59 -13.36
C VAL A 217 14.24 0.44 -11.85
N PHE A 218 14.95 1.36 -11.18
CA PHE A 218 15.16 1.24 -9.74
C PHE A 218 13.91 1.50 -8.91
N ALA A 219 12.99 2.35 -9.34
CA ALA A 219 11.72 2.53 -8.67
C ALA A 219 10.84 1.28 -8.73
N ALA A 220 10.77 0.63 -9.89
CA ALA A 220 9.92 -0.55 -10.10
C ALA A 220 10.54 -1.85 -9.59
N LEU A 221 11.88 -1.94 -9.49
CA LEU A 221 12.60 -3.18 -9.22
C LEU A 221 12.12 -3.93 -7.96
N PRO A 222 11.94 -3.29 -6.78
CA PRO A 222 11.47 -4.02 -5.59
C PRO A 222 10.13 -4.72 -5.83
N THR A 223 9.19 -4.00 -6.45
CA THR A 223 7.85 -4.49 -6.76
C THR A 223 7.88 -5.60 -7.82
N VAL A 224 8.65 -5.40 -8.89
CA VAL A 224 8.80 -6.40 -9.96
C VAL A 224 9.41 -7.70 -9.42
N VAL A 225 10.45 -7.63 -8.58
CA VAL A 225 11.07 -8.83 -8.00
C VAL A 225 10.08 -9.62 -7.17
N ILE A 226 9.32 -8.95 -6.29
CA ILE A 226 8.30 -9.60 -5.44
C ILE A 226 7.25 -10.30 -6.31
N TYR A 227 6.72 -9.60 -7.33
CA TYR A 227 5.66 -10.17 -8.15
C TYR A 227 6.12 -11.23 -9.13
N VAL A 228 7.34 -11.16 -9.65
CA VAL A 228 7.89 -12.22 -10.49
C VAL A 228 8.08 -13.51 -9.68
N ILE A 229 8.64 -13.41 -8.46
CA ILE A 229 8.78 -14.58 -7.58
C ILE A 229 7.41 -15.17 -7.26
N TRP A 230 6.43 -14.33 -6.91
CA TRP A 230 5.08 -14.80 -6.63
C TRP A 230 4.39 -15.40 -7.86
N ALA A 231 4.55 -14.80 -9.04
CA ALA A 231 3.97 -15.33 -10.27
C ALA A 231 4.54 -16.71 -10.64
N ILE A 232 5.84 -16.94 -10.39
CA ILE A 232 6.46 -18.26 -10.55
C ILE A 232 5.80 -19.25 -9.59
N ILE A 233 5.67 -18.90 -8.30
CA ILE A 233 5.02 -19.77 -7.30
C ILE A 233 3.57 -20.07 -7.67
N ALA A 234 2.81 -19.08 -8.15
CA ALA A 234 1.42 -19.24 -8.54
C ALA A 234 1.22 -20.05 -9.83
N ALA A 235 2.26 -20.22 -10.64
CA ALA A 235 2.23 -21.01 -11.86
C ALA A 235 2.66 -22.47 -11.65
N LEU A 236 3.22 -22.80 -10.47
CA LEU A 236 3.60 -24.15 -10.06
C LEU A 236 2.44 -24.86 -9.37
#